data_AF-A0A936QWZ0-F1
#
_entry.id   AF-A0A936QWZ0-F1
#
_cell.length_a   1.000
_cell.length_b   1.000
_cell.length_c   1.000
_cell.angle_alpha   90.00
_cell.angle_beta   90.00
_cell.angle_gamma   90.00
#
_symmetry.space_group_name_H-M   'P 1'
#
loop_
_entity.id
_entity.type
_entity.pdbx_description
1 polymer ?
#
loop_
_entity_poly.entity_id
_entity_poly.type
_entity_poly.pdbx_seq_one_letter_code
_entity_poly.pdbx_strand_id
1 'polypeptide(L)'
;MSEADDLYAEAVRYGLEIPEDLRRASPVERADAWNGVGPERVELVRVALSFFLGFLKPAFLIHDWRYYKALGTNSDWRDANAQQERNCYALIRRKLRWWQFWRRPGLTAATEGARMAVDSSEGRNAYEDAYKARIKREFTPEPEAAG
;
A
#
# COMPACT_ATOMS: atom_id res chain seq x y z
N MET A 1 15.23 -3.51 12.62
CA MET A 1 13.85 -3.04 12.37
C MET A 1 13.65 -3.06 10.87
N SER A 2 12.51 -3.54 10.40
CA SER A 2 12.19 -3.59 8.96
C SER A 2 11.71 -2.23 8.46
N GLU A 3 11.76 -1.99 7.14
CA GLU A 3 11.17 -0.77 6.55
C GLU A 3 9.68 -0.64 6.92
N ALA A 4 8.95 -1.76 6.96
CA ALA A 4 7.53 -1.77 7.32
C ALA A 4 7.28 -1.25 8.75
N ASP A 5 8.15 -1.54 9.72
CA ASP A 5 8.03 -1.00 11.07
C ASP A 5 8.30 0.50 11.14
N ASP A 6 9.28 1.00 10.37
CA ASP A 6 9.57 2.44 10.28
C ASP A 6 8.36 3.18 9.66
N LEU A 7 7.78 2.60 8.61
CA LEU A 7 6.59 3.13 7.96
C LEU A 7 5.36 3.10 8.88
N TYR A 8 5.18 2.05 9.68
CA TYR A 8 4.14 1.98 10.71
C TYR A 8 4.33 3.07 11.77
N ALA A 9 5.56 3.24 12.28
CA ALA A 9 5.87 4.29 13.25
C ALA A 9 5.58 5.69 12.68
N GLU A 10 5.91 5.94 11.40
CA GLU A 10 5.51 7.17 10.71
C GLU A 10 3.99 7.32 10.61
N ALA A 11 3.26 6.26 10.25
CA ALA A 11 1.81 6.29 10.16
C ALA A 11 1.16 6.68 11.50
N VAL A 12 1.67 6.13 12.61
CA VAL A 12 1.24 6.48 13.97
C VAL A 12 1.57 7.94 14.27
N ARG A 13 2.81 8.36 14.04
CA ARG A 13 3.27 9.74 14.27
C ARG A 13 2.41 10.78 13.55
N TYR A 14 2.02 10.48 12.30
CA TYR A 14 1.19 11.39 11.51
C TYR A 14 -0.31 11.17 11.72
N GLY A 15 -0.74 10.28 12.63
CA GLY A 15 -2.15 10.06 12.95
C GLY A 15 -2.98 9.59 11.76
N LEU A 16 -2.43 8.66 10.97
CA LEU A 16 -3.14 8.06 9.84
C LEU A 16 -4.28 7.14 10.31
N GLU A 17 -5.23 6.88 9.43
CA GLU A 17 -6.28 5.89 9.62
C GLU A 17 -5.66 4.49 9.53
N ILE A 18 -5.32 3.92 10.69
CA ILE A 18 -4.69 2.61 10.84
C ILE A 18 -5.74 1.61 11.34
N PRO A 19 -6.00 0.52 10.59
CA PRO A 19 -6.84 -0.59 11.03
C PRO A 19 -6.39 -1.19 12.38
N GLU A 20 -7.34 -1.60 13.20
CA GLU A 20 -7.05 -2.10 14.56
C GLU A 20 -6.22 -3.40 14.55
N ASP A 21 -6.43 -4.26 13.56
CA ASP A 21 -5.65 -5.47 13.36
C ASP A 21 -4.19 -5.15 12.97
N LEU A 22 -3.94 -4.13 12.16
CA LEU A 22 -2.57 -3.66 11.88
C LEU A 22 -1.87 -3.11 13.13
N ARG A 23 -2.61 -2.47 14.05
CA ARG A 23 -2.04 -1.99 15.32
C ARG A 23 -1.53 -3.13 16.19
N ARG A 24 -2.19 -4.28 16.13
CA ARG A 24 -1.87 -5.49 16.90
C ARG A 24 -0.89 -6.41 16.17
N ALA A 25 -0.68 -6.20 14.87
CA ALA A 25 0.23 -6.97 14.07
C ALA A 25 1.66 -6.94 14.62
N SER A 26 2.31 -8.08 14.59
CA SER A 26 3.74 -8.20 14.89
C SER A 26 4.60 -7.54 13.81
N PRO A 27 5.86 -7.20 14.12
CA PRO A 27 6.84 -6.74 13.13
C PRO A 27 6.97 -7.65 11.91
N VAL A 28 6.88 -8.97 12.11
CA VAL A 28 6.99 -9.98 11.05
C VAL A 28 5.80 -9.89 10.12
N GLU A 29 4.58 -9.89 10.66
CA GLU A 29 3.36 -9.77 9.83
C GLU A 29 3.33 -8.46 9.02
N ARG A 30 3.82 -7.35 9.60
CA ARG A 30 3.91 -6.08 8.87
C ARG A 30 4.91 -6.16 7.73
N ALA A 31 6.04 -6.83 7.94
CA ALA A 31 7.05 -7.03 6.90
C ALA A 31 6.50 -7.93 5.78
N ASP A 32 5.79 -8.99 6.11
CA ASP A 32 5.18 -9.91 5.14
C ASP A 32 4.06 -9.24 4.31
N ALA A 33 3.36 -8.28 4.90
CA ALA A 33 2.33 -7.52 4.21
C ALA A 33 2.92 -6.47 3.25
N TRP A 34 4.10 -5.92 3.54
CA TRP A 34 4.68 -4.80 2.79
C TRP A 34 5.23 -5.22 1.42
N ASN A 35 4.62 -4.73 0.34
CA ASN A 35 5.01 -5.05 -1.03
C ASN A 35 5.76 -3.90 -1.73
N GLY A 36 5.82 -2.72 -1.10
CA GLY A 36 6.46 -1.53 -1.65
C GLY A 36 5.52 -0.63 -2.43
N VAL A 37 6.04 0.46 -3.01
CA VAL A 37 5.22 1.42 -3.75
C VAL A 37 5.12 1.02 -5.23
N GLY A 38 3.90 0.73 -5.68
CA GLY A 38 3.60 0.49 -7.10
C GLY A 38 3.78 -0.97 -7.54
N PRO A 39 3.31 -1.31 -8.75
CA PRO A 39 3.30 -2.68 -9.24
C PRO A 39 4.72 -3.23 -9.44
N GLU A 40 4.97 -4.45 -8.94
CA GLU A 40 6.27 -5.13 -9.07
C GLU A 40 6.75 -5.24 -10.52
N ARG A 41 5.81 -5.32 -11.46
CA ARG A 41 6.05 -5.57 -12.88
C ARG A 41 6.57 -4.34 -13.64
N VAL A 42 6.64 -3.17 -12.99
CA VAL A 42 7.05 -1.90 -13.62
C VAL A 42 8.09 -1.17 -12.77
N GLU A 43 9.28 -1.74 -12.69
CA GLU A 43 10.38 -1.29 -11.81
C GLU A 43 10.75 0.19 -11.97
N LEU A 44 10.76 0.71 -13.20
CA LEU A 44 11.04 2.14 -13.46
C LEU A 44 9.97 3.07 -12.86
N VAL A 45 8.69 2.66 -12.92
CA VAL A 45 7.57 3.40 -12.33
C VAL A 45 7.60 3.25 -10.82
N ARG A 46 7.96 2.09 -10.28
CA ARG A 46 8.19 1.86 -8.85
C ARG A 46 9.31 2.75 -8.30
N VAL A 47 10.43 2.91 -9.00
CA VAL A 47 11.53 3.80 -8.61
C VAL A 47 11.09 5.28 -8.66
N ALA A 48 10.44 5.70 -9.74
CA ALA A 48 9.94 7.07 -9.88
C ALA A 48 8.89 7.40 -8.81
N LEU A 49 7.91 6.53 -8.59
CA LEU A 49 6.89 6.69 -7.55
C LEU A 49 7.51 6.59 -6.15
N SER A 50 8.49 5.72 -5.91
CA SER A 50 9.19 5.67 -4.63
C SER A 50 9.99 6.94 -4.35
N PHE A 51 10.54 7.58 -5.38
CA PHE A 51 11.26 8.85 -5.27
C PHE A 51 10.29 10.04 -5.06
N PHE A 52 9.22 10.14 -5.85
CA PHE A 52 8.26 11.25 -5.77
C PHE A 52 7.24 11.10 -4.63
N LEU A 53 6.85 9.87 -4.31
CA LEU A 53 5.88 9.48 -3.29
C LEU A 53 6.53 8.77 -2.10
N GLY A 54 7.86 8.84 -1.95
CA GLY A 54 8.55 8.21 -0.82
C GLY A 54 8.00 8.64 0.54
N PHE A 55 7.50 9.87 0.64
CA PHE A 55 6.85 10.34 1.87
C PHE A 55 5.43 9.78 2.09
N LEU A 56 4.78 9.24 1.05
CA LEU A 56 3.48 8.59 1.11
C LEU A 56 3.57 7.11 1.47
N LYS A 57 4.76 6.51 1.48
CA LYS A 57 4.98 5.09 1.83
C LYS A 57 4.20 4.62 3.08
N PRO A 58 4.05 5.40 4.16
CA PRO A 58 3.22 4.98 5.31
C PRO A 58 1.76 4.70 4.95
N ALA A 59 1.19 5.44 3.99
CA ALA A 59 -0.16 5.18 3.49
C ALA A 59 -0.22 3.91 2.61
N PHE A 60 0.83 3.64 1.84
CA PHE A 60 0.94 2.41 1.04
C PHE A 60 1.08 1.17 1.93
N LEU A 61 1.80 1.24 3.06
CA LEU A 61 1.86 0.11 4.00
C LEU A 61 0.45 -0.27 4.51
N ILE A 62 -0.36 0.73 4.86
CA ILE A 62 -1.73 0.49 5.34
C ILE A 62 -2.57 -0.14 4.23
N HIS A 63 -2.41 0.33 2.99
CA HIS A 63 -3.08 -0.22 1.82
C HIS A 63 -2.69 -1.68 1.55
N ASP A 64 -1.39 -1.97 1.56
CA ASP A 64 -0.84 -3.32 1.42
C ASP A 64 -1.34 -4.26 2.52
N TRP A 65 -1.43 -3.77 3.77
CA TRP A 65 -2.02 -4.53 4.87
C TRP A 65 -3.48 -4.92 4.61
N ARG A 66 -4.29 -3.97 4.13
CA ARG A 66 -5.70 -4.24 3.78
C ARG A 66 -5.80 -5.33 2.73
N TYR A 67 -4.90 -5.32 1.75
CA TYR A 67 -4.83 -6.39 0.75
C TYR A 67 -4.36 -7.71 1.34
N TYR A 68 -3.34 -7.70 2.19
CA TYR A 68 -2.83 -8.89 2.87
C TYR A 68 -3.93 -9.62 3.66
N LYS A 69 -4.89 -8.89 4.23
CA LYS A 69 -6.03 -9.47 4.98
C LYS A 69 -7.32 -9.65 4.16
N ALA A 70 -7.39 -9.14 2.94
CA ALA A 70 -8.61 -9.17 2.12
C ALA A 70 -9.00 -10.60 1.69
N LEU A 71 -10.31 -10.80 1.49
CA LEU A 71 -10.90 -12.01 0.90
C LEU A 71 -11.00 -11.92 -0.63
N GLY A 72 -10.42 -10.87 -1.24
CA GLY A 72 -10.40 -10.67 -2.68
C GLY A 72 -11.69 -10.05 -3.24
N THR A 73 -12.56 -9.49 -2.41
CA THR A 73 -13.83 -8.93 -2.87
C THR A 73 -13.66 -7.54 -3.50
N ASN A 74 -14.58 -7.15 -4.38
CA ASN A 74 -14.62 -5.80 -4.94
C ASN A 74 -14.81 -4.72 -3.87
N SER A 75 -15.52 -5.04 -2.78
CA SER A 75 -15.65 -4.15 -1.61
C SER A 75 -14.32 -3.97 -0.89
N ASP A 76 -13.56 -5.05 -0.67
CA ASP A 76 -12.24 -4.96 -0.01
C ASP A 76 -11.30 -4.04 -0.79
N TRP A 77 -11.29 -4.19 -2.12
CA TRP A 77 -10.51 -3.36 -3.02
C TRP A 77 -10.90 -1.88 -2.94
N ARG A 78 -12.20 -1.55 -3.03
CA ARG A 78 -12.69 -0.16 -2.93
C ARG A 78 -12.36 0.47 -1.58
N ASP A 79 -12.58 -0.26 -0.50
CA ASP A 79 -12.36 0.25 0.86
C ASP A 79 -10.88 0.51 1.13
N ALA A 80 -10.00 -0.39 0.66
CA ALA A 80 -8.56 -0.22 0.76
C ALA A 80 -8.10 1.05 0.00
N ASN A 81 -8.54 1.24 -1.24
CA ASN A 81 -8.17 2.41 -2.05
C ASN A 81 -8.70 3.72 -1.44
N ALA A 82 -9.94 3.73 -0.96
CA ALA A 82 -10.52 4.91 -0.32
C ALA A 82 -9.78 5.29 0.97
N GLN A 83 -9.35 4.30 1.76
CA GLN A 83 -8.53 4.54 2.95
C GLN A 83 -7.13 5.06 2.58
N GLN A 84 -6.50 4.48 1.56
CA GLN A 84 -5.20 4.93 1.05
C GLN A 84 -5.27 6.42 0.63
N GLU A 85 -6.30 6.80 -0.12
CA GLU A 85 -6.50 8.18 -0.55
C GLU A 85 -6.59 9.16 0.63
N ARG A 86 -7.44 8.86 1.63
CA ARG A 86 -7.56 9.68 2.85
C ARG A 86 -6.23 9.82 3.58
N ASN A 87 -5.47 8.71 3.70
CA ASN A 87 -4.16 8.71 4.36
C ASN A 87 -3.11 9.51 3.57
N CYS A 88 -3.11 9.44 2.24
CA CYS A 88 -2.24 10.25 1.40
C CYS A 88 -2.52 11.75 1.58
N TYR A 89 -3.79 12.16 1.57
CA TYR A 89 -4.17 13.56 1.83
C TYR A 89 -3.80 14.02 3.24
N ALA A 90 -3.94 13.14 4.24
CA ALA A 90 -3.52 13.43 5.61
C ALA A 90 -2.00 13.67 5.69
N LEU A 91 -1.18 12.84 5.02
CA LEU A 91 0.27 13.02 4.94
C LEU A 91 0.65 14.32 4.23
N ILE A 92 0.02 14.62 3.09
CA ILE A 92 0.24 15.88 2.36
C ILE A 92 -0.05 17.08 3.28
N ARG A 93 -1.15 17.04 4.02
CA ARG A 93 -1.54 18.14 4.94
C ARG A 93 -0.59 18.28 6.12
N ARG A 94 -0.09 17.17 6.68
CA ARG A 94 0.66 17.16 7.95
C ARG A 94 2.18 17.23 7.78
N LYS A 95 2.73 16.68 6.69
CA LYS A 95 4.18 16.56 6.45
C LYS A 95 4.75 17.72 5.63
N LEU A 96 3.93 18.40 4.81
CA LEU A 96 4.37 19.57 4.06
C LEU A 96 4.44 20.80 4.96
N ARG A 97 5.62 21.41 5.03
CA ARG A 97 5.83 22.67 5.73
C ARG A 97 5.27 23.83 4.92
N TRP A 98 5.04 24.98 5.56
CA TRP A 98 4.40 26.13 4.93
C TRP A 98 5.12 26.64 3.67
N TRP A 99 6.46 26.56 3.65
CA TRP A 99 7.24 26.90 2.46
C TRP A 99 7.24 25.82 1.38
N GLN A 100 6.70 24.63 1.62
CA GLN A 100 6.60 23.59 0.59
C GLN A 100 5.21 23.57 -0.06
N PHE A 101 4.38 24.59 0.20
CA PHE A 101 3.02 24.66 -0.31
C PHE A 101 2.95 24.61 -1.84
N TRP A 102 3.95 25.13 -2.55
CA TRP A 102 4.03 25.03 -4.02
C TRP A 102 4.12 23.59 -4.54
N ARG A 103 4.50 22.61 -3.71
CA ARG A 103 4.53 21.18 -4.08
C ARG A 103 3.16 20.51 -3.97
N ARG A 104 2.19 21.12 -3.28
CA ARG A 104 0.87 20.51 -3.02
C ARG A 104 0.11 20.13 -4.30
N PRO A 105 0.06 20.97 -5.36
CA PRO A 105 -0.65 20.61 -6.58
C PRO A 105 -0.07 19.35 -7.24
N GLY A 106 1.26 19.27 -7.39
CA GLY A 106 1.92 18.10 -7.99
C GLY A 106 1.74 16.82 -7.17
N LEU A 107 1.76 16.91 -5.85
CA LEU A 107 1.54 15.75 -4.97
C LEU A 107 0.08 15.30 -4.96
N THR A 108 -0.86 16.23 -5.07
CA THR A 108 -2.29 15.91 -5.22
C THR A 108 -2.53 15.23 -6.56
N ALA A 109 -2.03 15.81 -7.66
CA ALA A 109 -2.13 15.23 -8.99
C ALA A 109 -1.47 13.84 -9.08
N ALA A 110 -0.33 13.63 -8.40
CA ALA A 110 0.30 12.31 -8.35
C ALA A 110 -0.52 11.29 -7.53
N THR A 111 -1.19 11.74 -6.47
CA THR A 111 -2.11 10.89 -5.68
C THR A 111 -3.35 10.53 -6.52
N GLU A 112 -3.92 11.48 -7.25
CA GLU A 112 -5.03 11.25 -8.17
C GLU A 112 -4.63 10.34 -9.33
N GLY A 113 -3.44 10.54 -9.91
CA GLY A 113 -2.90 9.68 -10.95
C GLY A 113 -2.71 8.24 -10.47
N ALA A 114 -2.17 8.06 -9.26
CA ALA A 114 -2.08 6.73 -8.64
C ALA A 114 -3.47 6.10 -8.44
N ARG A 115 -4.45 6.88 -7.98
CA ARG A 115 -5.84 6.42 -7.85
C ARG A 115 -6.41 5.97 -9.20
N MET A 116 -6.25 6.77 -10.24
CA MET A 116 -6.73 6.43 -11.60
C MET A 116 -6.06 5.17 -12.15
N ALA A 117 -4.76 4.97 -11.88
CA ALA A 117 -4.04 3.77 -12.31
C ALA A 117 -4.50 2.51 -11.55
N VAL A 118 -4.84 2.65 -10.26
CA VAL A 118 -5.39 1.53 -9.48
C VAL A 118 -6.83 1.23 -9.89
N ASP A 119 -7.65 2.26 -10.13
CA ASP A 119 -9.06 2.17 -10.53
C ASP A 119 -9.27 1.71 -11.98
N SER A 120 -8.21 1.60 -12.78
CA SER A 120 -8.30 1.10 -14.15
C SER A 120 -8.54 -0.41 -14.20
N SER A 121 -8.96 -0.90 -15.38
CA SER A 121 -9.04 -2.33 -15.69
C SER A 121 -7.73 -3.05 -15.41
N GLU A 122 -6.60 -2.42 -15.75
CA GLU A 122 -5.26 -2.95 -15.56
C GLU A 122 -4.88 -3.01 -14.08
N GLY A 123 -5.20 -1.98 -13.30
CA GLY A 123 -4.99 -1.97 -11.85
C GLY A 123 -5.82 -3.03 -11.14
N ARG A 124 -7.06 -3.22 -11.58
CA ARG A 124 -7.93 -4.29 -11.08
C ARG A 124 -7.43 -5.68 -11.44
N ASN A 125 -6.99 -5.91 -12.69
CA ASN A 125 -6.43 -7.20 -13.10
C ASN A 125 -5.15 -7.52 -12.32
N ALA A 126 -4.29 -6.53 -12.09
CA ALA A 126 -3.10 -6.68 -11.27
C ALA A 126 -3.46 -7.06 -9.82
N TYR A 127 -4.53 -6.49 -9.26
CA TYR A 127 -5.06 -6.86 -7.94
C TYR A 127 -5.56 -8.32 -7.90
N GLU A 128 -6.39 -8.72 -8.86
CA GLU A 128 -6.91 -10.10 -8.92
C GLU A 128 -5.79 -11.12 -9.11
N ASP A 129 -4.78 -10.83 -9.93
CA ASP A 129 -3.60 -11.67 -10.12
C ASP A 129 -2.81 -11.86 -8.82
N ALA A 130 -2.52 -10.77 -8.11
CA ALA A 130 -1.76 -10.81 -6.86
C ALA A 130 -2.52 -11.60 -5.78
N TYR A 131 -3.83 -11.42 -5.69
CA TYR A 131 -4.69 -12.19 -4.80
C TYR A 131 -4.64 -13.69 -5.15
N LYS A 132 -4.83 -14.06 -6.42
CA LYS A 132 -4.77 -15.46 -6.88
C LYS A 132 -3.40 -16.08 -6.60
N ALA A 133 -2.31 -15.34 -6.82
CA ALA A 133 -0.96 -15.79 -6.53
C ALA A 133 -0.76 -16.07 -5.03
N ARG A 134 -1.28 -15.19 -4.15
CA ARG A 134 -1.24 -15.39 -2.70
C ARG A 134 -2.01 -16.65 -2.29
N ILE A 135 -3.25 -16.79 -2.75
CA ILE A 135 -4.07 -17.98 -2.44
C ILE A 135 -3.38 -19.25 -2.91
N LYS A 136 -2.77 -19.24 -4.10
CA LYS A 136 -1.98 -20.37 -4.60
C LYS A 136 -0.82 -20.71 -3.66
N ARG A 137 -0.08 -19.71 -3.16
CA ARG A 137 1.03 -19.92 -2.23
C ARG A 137 0.57 -20.44 -0.86
N GLU A 138 -0.55 -19.94 -0.35
CA GLU A 138 -1.04 -20.25 1.01
C GLU A 138 -1.85 -21.55 1.09
N PHE A 139 -2.49 -21.96 -0.02
CA PHE A 139 -3.45 -23.06 -0.03
C PHE A 139 -3.19 -24.14 -1.10
N THR A 140 -2.09 -24.08 -1.84
CA THR A 140 -1.64 -25.22 -2.66
C THR A 140 -0.67 -26.05 -1.82
N PRO A 141 -1.00 -27.31 -1.48
CA PRO A 141 -0.08 -28.18 -0.77
C PRO A 141 1.19 -28.39 -1.62
N GLU A 142 2.37 -28.32 -1.00
CA GLU A 142 3.58 -28.85 -1.63
C GLU A 142 3.31 -30.33 -1.98
N PRO A 143 3.70 -30.81 -3.17
CA PRO A 143 3.61 -32.24 -3.43
C PRO A 143 4.39 -32.94 -2.34
N GLU A 144 3.71 -33.80 -1.57
CA GLU A 144 4.38 -34.71 -0.65
C GLU A 144 5.55 -35.30 -1.42
N ALA A 145 6.78 -35.04 -0.96
CA ALA A 145 7.96 -35.65 -1.53
C ALA A 145 7.75 -37.15 -1.37
N ALA A 146 7.29 -37.80 -2.45
CA ALA A 146 7.10 -39.22 -2.52
C ALA A 146 8.45 -39.85 -2.18
N GLY A 147 8.50 -40.53 -1.04
CA GLY A 147 9.65 -41.30 -0.57
C GLY A 147 9.97 -42.47 -1.49
#